data_AF-A0A922VLX6-F1
#
_entry.id   AF-A0A922VLX6-F1
#
_cell.length_a   1.000
_cell.length_b   1.000
_cell.length_c   1.000
_cell.angle_alpha   90.00
_cell.angle_beta   90.00
_cell.angle_gamma   90.00
#
_symmetry.space_group_name_H-M   'P 1'
#
loop_
_entity.id
_entity.type
_entity.pdbx_description
1 polymer ?
#
loop_
_entity_poly.entity_id
_entity_poly.type
_entity_poly.pdbx_seq_one_letter_code
_entity_poly.pdbx_strand_id
1 'polypeptide(L)'
;MEMEDDGVAMPDRGSSGVPRLVRGSVVVHRRRCGKPTCRCADGERLHEAPVLSYSERGRTRFLMLPAADVAAVRAAVERYRTRKGRLEAEGDAGLAALVAALAGRRARPR
;
A
#
# COMPACT_ATOMS: atom_id res chain seq x y z
N MET A 1 -5.96 -23.83 -25.21
CA MET A 1 -5.63 -23.55 -23.80
C MET A 1 -4.36 -22.72 -23.83
N GLU A 2 -4.51 -21.47 -24.23
CA GLU A 2 -3.42 -20.50 -24.32
C GLU A 2 -3.46 -19.73 -23.00
N MET A 3 -2.44 -19.93 -22.17
CA MET A 3 -2.28 -19.17 -20.94
C MET A 3 -1.76 -17.80 -21.35
N GLU A 4 -2.63 -16.80 -21.26
CA GLU A 4 -2.29 -15.41 -21.52
C GLU A 4 -1.19 -14.97 -20.53
N ASP A 5 -0.06 -14.58 -21.10
CA ASP A 5 1.09 -14.00 -20.42
C ASP A 5 0.63 -12.71 -19.72
N ASP A 6 0.35 -12.80 -18.42
CA ASP A 6 0.05 -11.66 -17.54
C ASP A 6 1.28 -10.75 -17.48
N GLY A 7 1.42 -9.89 -18.49
CA GLY A 7 2.47 -8.90 -18.66
C GLY A 7 2.47 -7.86 -17.53
N VAL A 8 2.82 -8.28 -16.32
CA VAL A 8 3.21 -7.39 -15.24
C VAL A 8 4.54 -6.77 -15.65
N ALA A 9 4.45 -5.58 -16.22
CA ALA A 9 5.60 -4.70 -16.44
C ALA A 9 6.50 -4.75 -15.19
N MET A 10 7.76 -5.17 -15.40
CA MET A 10 8.75 -5.27 -14.33
C MET A 10 8.75 -3.96 -13.55
N PRO A 11 8.52 -3.98 -12.22
CA PRO A 11 8.43 -2.75 -11.47
C PRO A 11 9.78 -2.04 -11.58
N ASP A 12 9.76 -0.77 -12.01
CA ASP A 12 10.93 0.09 -12.04
C ASP A 12 11.64 0.01 -10.68
N ARG A 13 12.80 -0.66 -10.67
CA ARG A 13 13.58 -0.87 -9.47
C ARG A 13 14.35 0.42 -9.22
N GLY A 14 14.13 1.03 -8.06
CA GLY A 14 14.93 2.17 -7.66
C GLY A 14 16.41 1.78 -7.52
N SER A 15 17.29 2.77 -7.36
CA SER A 15 18.73 2.56 -7.17
C SER A 15 19.10 1.68 -5.96
N SER A 16 18.15 1.43 -5.06
CA SER A 16 18.30 0.62 -3.84
C SER A 16 17.82 -0.82 -3.99
N GLY A 17 17.42 -1.27 -5.18
CA GLY A 17 16.81 -2.60 -5.39
C GLY A 17 15.34 -2.73 -4.94
N VAL A 18 14.87 -1.77 -4.12
CA VAL A 18 13.46 -1.62 -3.75
C VAL A 18 12.64 -1.07 -4.93
N PRO A 19 11.48 -1.66 -5.25
CA PRO A 19 10.56 -1.11 -6.26
C PRO A 19 10.21 0.37 -5.99
N ARG A 20 10.10 1.17 -7.06
CA ARG A 20 9.82 2.61 -6.91
C ARG A 20 8.51 2.92 -6.19
N LEU A 21 7.49 2.09 -6.37
CA LEU A 21 6.16 2.28 -5.80
C LEU A 21 5.75 1.00 -5.07
N VAL A 22 5.38 1.14 -3.80
CA VAL A 22 4.97 0.02 -2.96
C VAL A 22 3.67 0.39 -2.26
N ARG A 23 2.62 -0.43 -2.40
CA ARG A 23 1.37 -0.23 -1.65
C ARG A 23 1.55 -0.70 -0.21
N GLY A 24 1.15 0.12 0.76
CA GLY A 24 1.09 -0.26 2.16
C GLY A 24 1.41 0.89 3.10
N SER A 25 1.89 0.55 4.30
CA SER A 25 2.37 1.46 5.33
C SER A 25 3.54 0.82 6.08
N VAL A 26 4.60 1.58 6.35
CA VAL A 26 5.71 1.09 7.20
C VAL A 26 5.44 1.45 8.65
N VAL A 27 5.24 0.45 9.49
CA VAL A 27 4.87 0.58 10.91
C VAL A 27 5.83 -0.22 11.80
N VAL A 28 5.85 0.07 13.09
CA VAL A 28 6.50 -0.80 14.08
C VAL A 28 5.48 -1.83 14.54
N HIS A 29 5.77 -3.10 14.32
CA HIS A 29 4.92 -4.19 14.80
C HIS A 29 5.43 -4.68 16.15
N ARG A 30 4.51 -4.75 17.13
CA ARG A 30 4.77 -5.22 18.49
C ARG A 30 4.04 -6.53 18.72
N ARG A 31 4.77 -7.62 18.99
CA ARG A 31 4.17 -8.94 19.25
C ARG A 31 5.05 -9.85 20.09
N ARG A 32 4.47 -10.95 20.58
CA ARG A 32 5.24 -12.13 21.02
C ARG A 32 5.67 -12.92 19.77
N CYS A 33 6.92 -13.36 19.72
CA CYS A 33 7.45 -14.11 18.57
C CYS A 33 7.31 -15.63 18.69
N GLY A 34 6.84 -16.15 19.83
CA GLY A 34 6.66 -17.58 20.08
C GLY A 34 7.93 -18.35 20.48
N LYS A 35 9.11 -17.71 20.40
CA LYS A 35 10.37 -18.34 20.84
C LYS A 35 10.46 -18.29 22.37
N PRO A 36 10.62 -19.42 23.08
CA PRO A 36 10.59 -19.46 24.55
C PRO A 36 11.75 -18.71 25.19
N THR A 37 12.88 -18.59 24.49
CA THR A 37 14.06 -17.86 24.95
C THR A 37 14.05 -16.38 24.60
N CYS A 38 13.01 -15.87 23.94
CA CYS A 38 12.95 -14.46 23.59
C CYS A 38 12.51 -13.62 24.79
N ARG A 39 13.09 -12.41 24.90
CA ARG A 39 12.66 -11.34 25.82
C ARG A 39 11.13 -11.11 25.83
N CYS A 40 10.43 -11.38 24.73
CA CYS A 40 8.99 -11.19 24.63
C CYS A 40 8.13 -12.37 25.11
N ALA A 41 8.75 -13.42 25.67
CA ALA A 41 8.02 -14.63 26.10
C ALA A 41 7.08 -14.34 27.26
N ASP A 42 7.50 -13.51 28.22
CA ASP A 42 6.70 -13.05 29.37
C ASP A 42 5.49 -12.20 28.94
N GLY A 43 5.64 -11.45 27.86
CA GLY A 43 4.65 -10.49 27.36
C GLY A 43 4.79 -9.08 27.89
N GLU A 44 5.69 -8.85 28.85
CA GLU A 44 6.01 -7.52 29.39
C GLU A 44 6.86 -6.72 28.40
N ARG A 45 7.77 -7.42 27.72
CA ARG A 45 8.77 -6.81 26.85
C ARG A 45 8.60 -7.28 25.41
N LEU A 46 7.56 -6.79 24.73
CA LEU A 46 7.21 -7.20 23.36
C LEU A 46 8.35 -6.99 22.36
N HIS A 47 8.42 -7.88 21.38
CA HIS A 47 9.36 -7.75 20.27
C HIS A 47 8.86 -6.64 19.35
N GLU A 48 9.75 -5.71 19.00
CA GLU A 48 9.47 -4.60 18.10
C GLU A 48 10.31 -4.72 16.84
N ALA A 49 9.67 -4.61 15.69
CA ALA A 49 10.37 -4.56 14.42
C ALA A 49 9.63 -3.73 13.38
N PRO A 50 10.34 -3.03 12.48
CA PRO A 50 9.72 -2.36 11.36
C PRO A 50 9.16 -3.40 10.39
N VAL A 51 7.92 -3.18 9.96
CA VAL A 51 7.23 -4.02 8.98
C VAL A 51 6.56 -3.15 7.92
N LEU A 52 6.46 -3.68 6.71
CA LEU A 52 5.46 -3.24 5.75
C LEU A 52 4.13 -3.92 6.07
N SER A 53 3.14 -3.13 6.45
CA SER A 53 1.73 -3.54 6.52
C SER A 53 1.08 -3.30 5.16
N TYR A 54 0.47 -4.33 4.58
CA TYR A 54 -0.20 -4.23 3.29
C TYR A 54 -1.47 -5.08 3.26
N SER A 55 -2.44 -4.68 2.43
CA SER A 55 -3.68 -5.43 2.24
C SER A 55 -3.58 -6.28 0.99
N GLU A 56 -3.84 -7.58 1.12
CA GLU A 56 -3.86 -8.55 0.04
C GLU A 56 -5.11 -9.41 0.18
N ARG A 57 -5.92 -9.50 -0.89
CA ARG A 57 -7.20 -10.26 -0.90
C ARG A 57 -8.09 -9.94 0.31
N GLY A 58 -8.21 -8.66 0.66
CA GLY A 58 -9.01 -8.18 1.78
C GLY A 58 -8.43 -8.44 3.18
N ARG A 59 -7.21 -8.99 3.29
CA ARG A 59 -6.57 -9.29 4.57
C ARG A 59 -5.30 -8.46 4.76
N THR A 60 -5.07 -8.00 5.99
CA THR A 60 -3.82 -7.34 6.37
C THR A 60 -2.71 -8.36 6.53
N ARG A 61 -1.59 -8.10 5.87
CA ARG A 61 -0.35 -8.88 5.91
C ARG A 61 0.78 -8.00 6.40
N PHE A 62 1.80 -8.63 6.97
CA PHE A 62 2.99 -7.96 7.46
C PHE A 62 4.24 -8.61 6.87
N LEU A 63 5.10 -7.80 6.28
CA LEU A 63 6.43 -8.21 5.82
C LEU A 63 7.49 -7.52 6.68
N MET A 64 8.33 -8.31 7.36
CA MET A 64 9.43 -7.78 8.18
C MET A 64 10.46 -7.09 7.28
N LEU A 65 10.91 -5.90 7.68
CA LEU A 65 11.89 -5.13 6.92
C LEU A 65 13.27 -5.19 7.58
N PRO A 66 14.34 -5.51 6.83
CA PRO A 66 15.70 -5.25 7.27
C PRO A 66 15.90 -3.75 7.55
N ALA A 67 16.70 -3.40 8.55
CA ALA A 67 16.93 -2.00 8.94
C ALA A 67 17.45 -1.14 7.77
N ALA A 68 18.30 -1.73 6.91
CA ALA A 68 18.85 -1.07 5.73
C ALA A 68 17.77 -0.66 4.69
N ASP A 69 16.67 -1.41 4.60
CA ASP A 69 15.63 -1.19 3.59
C ASP A 69 14.52 -0.25 4.06
N VAL A 70 14.39 -0.01 5.37
CA VAL A 70 13.28 0.75 5.97
C VAL A 70 13.11 2.11 5.31
N ALA A 71 14.20 2.86 5.11
CA ALA A 71 14.14 4.19 4.51
C ALA A 71 13.68 4.15 3.04
N ALA A 72 14.21 3.21 2.26
CA ALA A 72 13.85 3.06 0.86
C ALA A 72 12.39 2.62 0.68
N VAL A 73 11.91 1.68 1.50
CA VAL A 73 10.51 1.23 1.48
C VAL A 73 9.57 2.36 1.93
N ARG A 74 9.92 3.13 2.97
CA ARG A 74 9.13 4.30 3.38
C ARG A 74 8.96 5.30 2.23
N ALA A 75 10.05 5.61 1.53
CA ALA A 75 10.00 6.51 0.39
C ALA A 75 9.14 5.95 -0.77
N ALA A 76 9.21 4.64 -1.03
CA ALA A 76 8.38 3.99 -2.05
C ALA A 76 6.89 3.98 -1.70
N VAL A 77 6.57 3.75 -0.43
CA VAL A 77 5.21 3.83 0.10
C VAL A 77 4.66 5.24 -0.03
N GLU A 78 5.43 6.25 0.35
CA GLU A 78 4.96 7.64 0.26
C GLU A 78 4.67 8.04 -1.19
N ARG A 79 5.59 7.76 -2.13
CA ARG A 79 5.37 8.00 -3.56
C ARG A 79 4.09 7.32 -4.08
N TYR A 80 3.86 6.07 -3.66
CA TYR A 80 2.62 5.37 -4.01
C TYR A 80 1.39 6.08 -3.46
N ARG A 81 1.40 6.48 -2.19
CA ARG A 81 0.27 7.18 -1.54
C ARG A 81 -0.03 8.52 -2.21
N THR A 82 0.99 9.33 -2.49
CA THR A 82 0.83 10.60 -3.22
C THR A 82 0.21 10.37 -4.60
N ARG A 83 0.76 9.43 -5.38
CA ARG A 83 0.27 9.15 -6.74
C ARG A 83 -1.16 8.60 -6.73
N LYS A 84 -1.47 7.70 -5.79
CA LYS A 84 -2.81 7.16 -5.59
C LYS A 84 -3.81 8.26 -5.22
N GLY A 85 -3.45 9.14 -4.28
CA GLY A 85 -4.31 10.26 -3.87
C GLY A 85 -4.62 11.22 -5.02
N ARG A 86 -3.64 11.52 -5.88
CA ARG A 86 -3.87 12.31 -7.09
C ARG A 86 -4.85 11.63 -8.05
N LEU A 87 -4.69 10.33 -8.28
CA LEU A 87 -5.57 9.56 -9.16
C LEU A 87 -7.01 9.51 -8.61
N GLU A 88 -7.16 9.30 -7.30
CA GLU A 88 -8.47 9.28 -6.63
C GLU A 88 -9.15 10.65 -6.73
N ALA A 89 -8.42 11.73 -6.46
CA ALA A 89 -8.95 13.10 -6.57
C ALA A 89 -9.40 13.45 -8.01
N GLU A 90 -8.65 13.02 -9.03
CA GLU A 90 -9.03 13.19 -10.43
C GLU A 90 -10.30 12.42 -10.77
N GLY A 91 -10.40 11.17 -10.32
CA GLY A 91 -11.60 10.33 -10.49
C GLY A 91 -12.84 10.93 -9.82
N ASP A 92 -12.69 11.41 -8.58
CA ASP A 92 -13.77 12.04 -7.83
C ASP A 92 -14.25 13.33 -8.51
N ALA A 93 -13.34 14.16 -9.00
CA ALA A 93 -13.67 15.37 -9.74
C ALA A 93 -14.42 15.05 -11.05
N GLY A 94 -13.97 14.04 -11.79
CA GLY A 94 -14.64 13.58 -13.01
C GLY A 94 -16.05 13.05 -12.75
N LEU A 95 -16.22 12.26 -11.68
CA LEU A 95 -17.53 11.76 -11.26
C LEU A 95 -18.48 12.90 -10.90
N ALA A 96 -18.02 13.86 -10.11
CA ALA A 96 -18.82 15.02 -9.72
C ALA A 96 -19.29 15.82 -10.95
N ALA A 97 -18.40 16.07 -11.92
CA ALA A 97 -18.74 16.76 -13.16
C ALA A 97 -19.79 16.00 -13.99
N LEU A 98 -19.66 14.67 -14.08
CA LEU A 98 -20.62 13.83 -14.80
C LEU A 98 -22.01 13.86 -14.16
N VAL A 99 -22.07 13.74 -12.83
CA VAL A 99 -23.33 13.81 -12.06
C VAL A 99 -24.02 15.15 -12.29
N ALA A 100 -23.29 16.26 -12.21
CA ALA A 100 -23.83 17.60 -12.46
C ALA A 100 -24.38 17.75 -13.88
N ALA A 101 -23.64 17.28 -14.90
CA ALA A 101 -24.07 17.34 -16.28
C ALA A 101 -25.36 16.53 -16.55
N LEU A 102 -25.50 15.35 -15.95
CA LEU A 102 -26.69 14.50 -16.10
C LEU A 102 -27.90 15.10 -15.38
N ALA A 103 -27.72 15.68 -14.20
CA ALA A 103 -28.79 16.37 -13.49
C ALA A 103 -29.32 17.56 -14.30
N GLY A 104 -28.42 18.38 -14.87
CA GLY A 104 -28.81 19.51 -15.72
C GLY A 104 -29.58 19.09 -16.98
N ARG A 105 -29.19 17.98 -17.64
CA ARG A 105 -29.92 17.44 -18.80
C ARG A 105 -31.35 17.01 -18.45
N ARG A 106 -31.54 16.39 -17.29
CA ARG A 106 -32.87 15.94 -16.83
C ARG A 106 -33.78 17.11 -16.44
N ALA A 107 -33.20 18.21 -15.97
CA ALA A 107 -33.94 19.40 -15.53
C ALA A 107 -34.42 20.30 -16.69
N ARG A 108 -33.91 20.11 -17.92
CA ARG A 108 -34.29 20.93 -19.07
C ARG A 108 -35.68 20.48 -19.60
N PRO A 109 -36.70 21.36 -19.62
CA PRO A 109 -38.01 21.02 -20.19
C PRO A 109 -37.86 20.76 -21.70
N ARG A 110 -38.69 19.84 -22.22
CA ARG A 110 -38.70 19.44 -23.63
C ARG A 110 -39.19 20.56 -24.54
#